data_AF-A0A1Q7X0I6-F1
#
_entry.id   AF-A0A1Q7X0I6-F1
#
_cell.length_a   1.000
_cell.length_b   1.000
_cell.length_c   1.000
_cell.angle_alpha   90.00
_cell.angle_beta   90.00
_cell.angle_gamma   90.00
#
_symmetry.space_group_name_H-M   'P 1'
#
loop_
_entity.id
_entity.type
_entity.pdbx_description
1 polymer ?
#
loop_
_entity_poly.entity_id
_entity_poly.type
_entity_poly.pdbx_seq_one_letter_code
_entity_poly.pdbx_strand_id
1 'polypeptide(L)'
;MAQAREADAIFIDVELDGSIVADAELAAKLEEVCPVDIFAARDGAVTIVRENLDECVLCELCLDAAPDGTVRVKKLYDGTELAR
;
A
#
# COMPACT_ATOMS: atom_id res chain seq x y z
N MET A 1 2.07 0.96 24.61
CA MET A 1 2.20 0.41 23.24
C MET A 1 1.49 1.39 22.34
N ALA A 2 2.22 2.35 21.80
CA ALA A 2 1.67 3.51 21.09
C ALA A 2 1.56 3.14 19.61
N GLN A 3 0.34 2.82 19.16
CA GLN A 3 0.06 2.84 17.73
C GLN A 3 0.02 4.30 17.31
N ALA A 4 0.90 4.67 16.38
CA ALA A 4 0.98 6.00 15.80
C ALA A 4 -0.32 6.29 15.02
N ARG A 5 -1.14 7.22 15.53
CA ARG A 5 -2.01 8.07 14.71
C ARG A 5 -1.12 9.19 14.13
N GLU A 6 -1.24 9.77 12.95
CA GLU A 6 -2.26 9.97 11.89
C GLU A 6 -1.41 10.16 10.60
N ALA A 7 -1.72 9.65 9.41
CA ALA A 7 -2.90 10.04 8.65
C ALA A 7 -4.08 9.08 8.86
N ASP A 8 -5.20 9.68 9.23
CA ASP A 8 -6.52 9.06 9.21
C ASP A 8 -6.89 8.80 7.75
N ALA A 9 -6.50 7.63 7.23
CA ALA A 9 -7.12 7.08 6.05
C ALA A 9 -8.64 6.98 6.32
N ILE A 10 -9.46 7.65 5.52
CA ILE A 10 -10.91 7.70 5.71
C ILE A 10 -11.60 6.69 4.79
N PHE A 11 -11.13 6.57 3.56
CA PHE A 11 -11.75 5.76 2.51
C PHE A 11 -10.95 4.51 2.22
N ILE A 12 -9.63 4.61 2.18
CA ILE A 12 -8.74 3.52 1.74
C ILE A 12 -7.61 3.32 2.74
N ASP A 13 -7.36 2.08 3.14
CA ASP A 13 -6.12 1.70 3.83
C ASP A 13 -5.39 0.65 3.00
N VAL A 14 -4.08 0.54 3.19
CA VAL A 14 -3.26 -0.45 2.51
C VAL A 14 -2.46 -1.22 3.53
N GLU A 15 -2.48 -2.54 3.41
CA GLU A 15 -1.64 -3.43 4.19
C GLU A 15 -0.65 -4.17 3.29
N LEU A 16 0.56 -4.32 3.82
CA LEU A 16 1.63 -5.11 3.23
C LEU A 16 1.91 -6.30 4.15
N ASP A 17 2.14 -7.47 3.57
CA ASP A 17 2.68 -8.59 4.32
C ASP A 17 4.13 -8.33 4.73
N GLY A 18 4.51 -8.77 5.93
CA GLY A 18 5.85 -8.54 6.47
C GLY A 18 6.98 -9.13 5.62
N SER A 19 6.69 -10.14 4.78
CA SER A 19 7.67 -10.77 3.90
C SER A 19 8.21 -9.86 2.80
N ILE A 20 7.45 -8.82 2.40
CA ILE A 20 7.80 -7.97 1.27
C ILE A 20 8.31 -6.57 1.67
N VAL A 21 8.21 -6.20 2.94
CA VAL A 21 8.56 -4.85 3.41
C VAL A 21 10.02 -4.50 3.15
N ALA A 22 10.93 -5.46 3.23
CA ALA A 22 12.37 -5.26 3.02
C ALA A 22 12.85 -5.63 1.61
N ASP A 23 11.94 -5.76 0.64
CA ASP A 23 12.27 -6.05 -0.74
C ASP A 23 12.46 -4.75 -1.53
N ALA A 24 13.73 -4.41 -1.83
CA ALA A 24 14.07 -3.18 -2.54
C ALA A 24 13.59 -3.16 -4.00
N GLU A 25 13.58 -4.32 -4.67
CA GLU A 25 13.13 -4.42 -6.06
C GLU A 25 11.61 -4.23 -6.12
N LEU A 26 10.89 -4.88 -5.21
CA LEU A 26 9.45 -4.70 -5.12
C LEU A 26 9.08 -3.27 -4.68
N ALA A 27 9.85 -2.66 -3.78
CA ALA A 27 9.62 -1.28 -3.37
C ALA A 27 9.70 -0.30 -4.55
N ALA A 28 10.74 -0.42 -5.38
CA ALA A 28 10.89 0.41 -6.58
C ALA A 28 9.74 0.17 -7.57
N LYS A 29 9.33 -1.10 -7.74
CA LYS A 29 8.21 -1.46 -8.61
C LYS A 29 6.89 -0.89 -8.11
N LEU A 30 6.59 -1.00 -6.81
CA LEU A 30 5.36 -0.48 -6.21
C LEU A 30 5.28 1.05 -6.28
N GLU A 31 6.41 1.74 -6.09
CA GLU A 31 6.53 3.18 -6.29
C GLU A 31 6.26 3.57 -7.76
N GLU A 32 6.84 2.85 -8.72
CA GLU A 32 6.66 3.13 -10.15
C GLU A 32 5.21 2.95 -10.64
N VAL A 33 4.53 1.89 -10.18
CA VAL A 33 3.20 1.54 -10.72
C VAL A 33 2.05 2.28 -10.06
N CYS A 34 2.25 2.89 -8.89
CA CYS A 34 1.17 3.56 -8.18
C CYS A 34 0.97 4.98 -8.74
N PRO A 35 -0.16 5.26 -9.42
CA PRO A 35 -0.36 6.54 -10.09
C PRO A 35 -0.51 7.74 -9.13
N VAL A 36 -0.62 7.47 -7.82
CA VAL A 36 -0.86 8.46 -6.76
C VAL A 36 0.15 8.33 -5.62
N ASP A 37 1.29 7.68 -5.87
CA ASP A 37 2.43 7.66 -4.95
C ASP A 37 2.10 7.16 -3.52
N ILE A 38 1.23 6.14 -3.37
CA ILE A 38 0.96 5.51 -2.06
C ILE A 38 2.16 4.72 -1.54
N PHE A 39 3.03 4.25 -2.44
CA PHE A 39 4.22 3.49 -2.09
C PHE A 39 5.47 4.30 -2.44
N ALA A 40 6.47 4.23 -1.57
CA ALA A 40 7.79 4.81 -1.82
C ALA A 40 8.87 3.79 -1.46
N ALA A 41 9.90 3.67 -2.30
CA ALA A 41 11.10 2.92 -1.99
C ALA A 41 12.05 3.78 -1.15
N ARG A 42 12.19 3.44 0.13
CA ARG A 42 13.07 4.16 1.07
C ARG A 42 13.97 3.17 1.78
N ASP A 43 15.28 3.43 1.76
CA ASP A 43 16.28 2.61 2.43
C ASP A 43 16.21 1.11 2.06
N GLY A 44 15.80 0.80 0.83
CA GLY A 44 15.63 -0.57 0.34
C GLY A 44 14.37 -1.28 0.85
N ALA A 45 13.39 -0.53 1.37
CA ALA A 45 12.15 -1.04 1.91
C ALA A 45 10.92 -0.32 1.33
N VAL A 46 9.77 -1.02 1.31
CA VAL A 46 8.48 -0.46 0.94
C VAL A 46 7.97 0.42 2.08
N THR A 47 7.72 1.70 1.81
CA THR A 47 7.08 2.63 2.73
C THR A 47 5.70 3.03 2.20
N ILE A 48 4.69 3.02 3.06
CA ILE A 48 3.36 3.53 2.73
C ILE A 48 3.32 5.04 3.03
N VAL A 49 3.09 5.84 1.99
CA VAL A 49 2.87 7.27 2.05
C VAL A 49 1.41 7.52 2.44
N ARG A 50 1.14 7.56 3.75
CA ARG A 50 -0.24 7.54 4.28
C ARG A 50 -1.09 8.74 3.86
N GLU A 51 -0.47 9.89 3.56
CA GLU A 51 -1.17 11.09 3.07
C GLU A 51 -1.85 10.87 1.70
N ASN A 52 -1.39 9.89 0.92
CA ASN A 52 -1.90 9.59 -0.41
C ASN A 52 -2.91 8.43 -0.43
N LEU A 53 -3.22 7.82 0.72
CA LEU A 53 -4.09 6.64 0.77
C LEU A 53 -5.47 6.90 0.16
N ASP A 54 -6.08 8.03 0.49
CA ASP A 54 -7.42 8.38 0.00
C ASP A 54 -7.44 8.87 -1.46
N GLU A 55 -6.27 9.04 -2.09
CA GLU A 55 -6.15 9.30 -3.53
C GLU A 55 -6.19 8.00 -4.35
N CYS A 56 -6.26 6.82 -3.72
CA CYS A 56 -6.29 5.54 -4.43
C CYS A 56 -7.49 5.46 -5.40
N VAL A 57 -7.18 5.24 -6.68
CA VAL A 57 -8.17 5.13 -7.76
C VAL A 57 -8.63 3.68 -8.03
N LEU A 58 -8.31 2.73 -7.14
CA LEU A 58 -8.66 1.30 -7.27
C LEU A 58 -8.21 0.66 -8.61
N CYS A 59 -7.03 1.02 -9.11
CA CYS A 59 -6.50 0.52 -10.38
C CYS A 59 -5.95 -0.91 -10.34
N GLU A 60 -5.80 -1.51 -9.16
CA GLU A 60 -5.23 -2.85 -8.92
C GLU A 60 -3.76 -3.05 -9.33
N LEU A 61 -3.07 -2.04 -9.87
CA LEU A 61 -1.69 -2.17 -10.34
C LEU A 61 -0.70 -2.60 -9.24
N CYS A 62 -0.93 -2.21 -7.99
CA CYS A 62 -0.12 -2.67 -6.86
C CYS A 62 -0.31 -4.17 -6.58
N LEU A 63 -1.51 -4.71 -6.82
CA LEU A 63 -1.81 -6.14 -6.69
C LEU A 63 -1.19 -6.94 -7.85
N ASP A 64 -1.18 -6.38 -9.05
CA ASP A 64 -0.47 -6.96 -10.21
C ASP A 64 1.05 -6.96 -10.02
N ALA A 65 1.58 -5.95 -9.34
CA ALA A 65 3.02 -5.77 -9.18
C ALA A 65 3.62 -6.67 -8.09
N ALA A 66 2.84 -7.04 -7.09
CA ALA A 66 3.28 -7.81 -5.93
C ALA A 66 2.86 -9.28 -5.99
N PRO A 67 3.54 -10.17 -5.25
CA PRO A 67 3.08 -11.56 -5.11
C PRO A 67 1.69 -11.63 -4.47
N ASP A 68 0.90 -12.64 -4.86
CA ASP A 68 -0.42 -12.91 -4.30
C ASP A 68 -0.37 -12.96 -2.76
N GLY A 69 -1.37 -12.35 -2.12
CA GLY A 69 -1.55 -12.27 -0.68
C GLY A 69 -0.69 -11.22 0.03
N THR A 70 0.26 -10.58 -0.65
CA THR A 70 1.24 -9.67 -0.01
C THR A 70 0.81 -8.21 0.03
N VAL A 71 -0.15 -7.80 -0.80
CA VAL A 71 -0.75 -6.46 -0.78
C VAL A 71 -2.25 -6.59 -0.63
N ARG A 72 -2.84 -5.79 0.26
CA ARG A 72 -4.30 -5.68 0.43
C ARG A 72 -4.71 -4.21 0.42
N VAL A 73 -5.69 -3.87 -0.40
CA VAL A 73 -6.32 -2.55 -0.43
C VAL A 73 -7.67 -2.65 0.26
N LYS A 74 -7.82 -2.02 1.43
CA LYS A 74 -9.02 -2.05 2.26
C LYS A 74 -9.90 -0.84 1.95
N LYS A 75 -11.16 -1.09 1.63
CA LYS A 75 -12.18 -0.05 1.45
C LYS A 75 -12.90 0.16 2.78
N LEU A 76 -12.51 1.20 3.50
CA LEU A 76 -12.99 1.50 4.85
C LEU A 76 -14.47 1.90 4.87
N TYR A 77 -15.00 2.38 3.74
CA TYR A 77 -16.37 2.86 3.62
C TYR A 77 -17.41 1.74 3.43
N ASP A 78 -17.01 0.56 2.92
CA ASP A 78 -17.92 -0.58 2.71
C ASP A 78 -17.44 -1.88 3.37
N GLY A 79 -16.24 -1.90 3.95
CA GLY A 79 -15.67 -3.03 4.67
C GLY A 79 -15.17 -4.16 3.78
N THR A 80 -15.10 -3.96 2.45
CA THR A 80 -14.56 -4.94 1.51
C THR A 80 -13.11 -4.61 1.14
N GLU A 81 -12.41 -5.53 0.49
CA GLU A 81 -11.00 -5.36 0.13
C GLU A 81 -10.70 -5.90 -1.27
N LEU A 82 -9.62 -5.39 -1.86
CA LEU A 82 -9.00 -5.92 -3.07
C LEU A 82 -7.72 -6.65 -2.67
N ALA A 83 -7.64 -7.92 -3.04
CA ALA A 83 -6.50 -8.80 -2.81
C ALA A 83 -6.48 -9.87 -3.91
N ARG A 84 -5.31 -10.46 -4.15
CA ARG A 84 -5.13 -11.63 -5.01
C ARG A 84 -4.51 -12.77 -4.23
#